data_AF-A0AAW1V2H1-F1
#
_entry.id   AF-A0AAW1V2H1-F1
#
_cell.length_a   1.000
_cell.length_b   1.000
_cell.length_c   1.000
_cell.angle_alpha   90.00
_cell.angle_beta   90.00
_cell.angle_gamma   90.00
#
_symmetry.space_group_name_H-M   'P 1'
#
loop_
_entity.id
_entity.type
_entity.pdbx_description
1 polymer ?
#
loop_
_entity_poly.entity_id
_entity_poly.type
_entity_poly.pdbx_seq_one_letter_code
_entity_poly.pdbx_strand_id
1 'polypeptide(L)'
;MRRLERRSIMNEAQECDFVNRIIRFAHIGMSLTPMLIRRQAFIFCEKYELKHNFNKDIGIASKGWLKMFLKRHPEISKRKTQFNKPARAQKLQTNPKPTLRRN
;
A
#
# COMPACT_ATOMS: atom_id res chain seq x y z
N MET A 1 14.10 2.34 29.89
CA MET A 1 13.75 2.35 28.45
C MET A 1 13.58 0.92 27.95
N ARG A 2 12.35 0.43 27.74
CA ARG A 2 12.11 -0.84 27.02
C ARG A 2 10.77 -0.76 26.27
N ARG A 3 10.80 -0.25 25.03
CA ARG A 3 9.67 -0.42 24.10
C ARG A 3 9.77 -1.84 23.55
N LEU A 4 9.11 -2.81 24.19
CA LEU A 4 8.68 -4.01 23.47
C LEU A 4 7.54 -3.61 22.53
N GLU A 5 7.85 -2.82 21.49
CA GLU A 5 6.96 -2.69 20.35
C GLU A 5 6.72 -4.12 19.86
N ARG A 6 5.47 -4.57 19.92
CA ARG A 6 5.07 -5.96 19.62
C ARG A 6 5.89 -6.50 18.44
N ARG A 7 6.75 -7.48 18.73
CA ARG A 7 7.64 -8.11 17.74
C ARG A 7 6.85 -8.42 16.49
N SER A 8 7.36 -7.99 15.34
CA SER A 8 6.77 -8.31 14.04
C SER A 8 6.72 -9.83 13.87
N ILE A 9 5.74 -10.31 13.10
CA ILE A 9 5.64 -11.75 12.75
C ILE A 9 6.82 -12.17 11.87
N MET A 10 7.38 -11.20 11.14
CA MET A 10 8.55 -11.36 10.29
C MET A 10 9.80 -10.88 11.04
N ASN A 11 10.95 -11.49 10.77
CA ASN A 11 12.23 -10.91 11.17
C ASN A 11 12.56 -9.68 10.30
N GLU A 12 13.63 -8.96 10.64
CA GLU A 12 13.98 -7.70 9.96
C GLU A 12 14.26 -7.89 8.45
N ALA A 13 15.01 -8.94 8.08
CA ALA A 13 15.30 -9.24 6.68
C ALA A 13 14.03 -9.58 5.88
N GLN A 14 13.16 -10.43 6.43
CA GLN A 14 11.88 -10.80 5.84
C GLN A 14 10.95 -9.60 5.69
N GLU A 15 10.91 -8.74 6.72
CA GLU A 15 10.09 -7.54 6.68
C GLU A 15 10.61 -6.55 5.63
N CYS A 16 11.93 -6.41 5.47
CA CYS A 16 12.55 -5.64 4.40
C CYS A 16 12.20 -6.19 3.00
N ASP A 17 12.34 -7.49 2.79
CA ASP A 17 11.96 -8.15 1.53
C ASP A 17 10.48 -7.97 1.20
N PHE A 18 9.62 -8.07 2.22
CA PHE A 18 8.20 -7.85 2.07
C PHE A 18 7.89 -6.40 1.67
N VAL A 19 8.51 -5.41 2.32
CA VAL A 19 8.38 -3.98 1.98
C VAL A 19 8.82 -3.72 0.54
N ASN A 20 9.97 -4.25 0.13
CA ASN A 20 10.48 -4.11 -1.24
C ASN A 20 9.50 -4.67 -2.27
N ARG A 21 8.89 -5.83 -1.98
CA ARG A 21 7.85 -6.42 -2.84
C ARG A 21 6.61 -5.53 -2.93
N ILE A 22 6.14 -4.98 -1.82
CA ILE A 22 5.00 -4.04 -1.80
C ILE A 22 5.31 -2.78 -2.60
N ILE A 23 6.51 -2.22 -2.45
CA ILE A 23 6.94 -1.04 -3.21
C ILE A 23 6.98 -1.37 -4.72
N ARG A 24 7.51 -2.52 -5.11
CA ARG A 24 7.54 -2.97 -6.51
C ARG A 24 6.15 -3.04 -7.13
N PHE A 25 5.14 -3.48 -6.38
CA PHE A 25 3.75 -3.47 -6.84
C PHE A 25 3.27 -2.07 -7.22
N ALA A 26 3.66 -1.05 -6.44
CA ALA A 26 3.34 0.33 -6.78
C ALA A 26 4.06 0.80 -8.05
N HIS A 27 5.33 0.40 -8.23
CA HIS A 27 6.10 0.76 -9.43
C HIS A 27 5.54 0.17 -10.72
N ILE A 28 4.91 -1.00 -10.67
CA ILE A 28 4.24 -1.61 -11.83
C ILE A 28 2.78 -1.13 -12.02
N GLY A 29 2.38 -0.07 -11.32
CA GLY A 29 1.07 0.55 -11.47
C GLY A 29 -0.07 -0.07 -10.66
N MET A 30 0.21 -1.02 -9.74
CA MET A 30 -0.84 -1.57 -8.87
C MET A 30 -1.14 -0.66 -7.69
N SER A 31 -2.42 -0.53 -7.37
CA SER A 31 -2.89 0.24 -6.22
C SER A 31 -2.53 -0.45 -4.90
N LEU A 32 -1.78 0.24 -4.03
CA LEU A 32 -1.44 -0.22 -2.68
C LEU A 32 -2.63 -0.13 -1.72
N THR A 33 -3.66 -0.91 -1.98
CA THR A 33 -4.86 -0.96 -1.13
C THR A 33 -4.57 -1.69 0.19
N PRO A 34 -5.27 -1.35 1.29
CA PRO A 34 -5.19 -2.10 2.55
C PRO A 34 -5.44 -3.60 2.39
N MET A 35 -6.36 -3.96 1.49
CA MET A 35 -6.70 -5.34 1.17
C MET A 35 -5.50 -6.07 0.54
N LEU A 36 -4.86 -5.46 -0.46
CA LEU A 36 -3.70 -6.03 -1.13
C LEU A 36 -2.56 -6.28 -0.16
N ILE A 37 -2.18 -5.29 0.65
CA ILE A 37 -1.08 -5.43 1.62
C ILE A 37 -1.36 -6.57 2.62
N ARG A 38 -2.59 -6.64 3.15
CA ARG A 38 -2.97 -7.67 4.12
C ARG A 38 -3.03 -9.08 3.52
N ARG A 39 -3.45 -9.21 2.26
CA ARG A 39 -3.46 -10.51 1.55
C ARG A 39 -2.05 -10.96 1.21
N GLN A 40 -1.20 -10.04 0.75
CA GLN A 40 0.20 -10.34 0.46
C GLN A 40 0.97 -10.73 1.73
N ALA A 41 0.65 -10.11 2.87
CA ALA A 41 1.24 -10.49 4.15
C ALA A 41 0.87 -11.92 4.57
N PHE A 42 -0.39 -12.32 4.36
CA PHE A 42 -0.83 -13.70 4.59
C PHE A 42 -0.08 -14.69 3.69
N ILE A 43 -0.05 -14.44 2.38
CA ILE A 43 0.65 -15.29 1.40
C ILE A 43 2.14 -15.39 1.74
N PHE A 44 2.76 -14.28 2.14
CA PHE A 44 4.16 -14.28 2.55
C PHE A 44 4.35 -15.18 3.77
N CYS A 45 3.54 -15.04 4.80
CA CYS A 45 3.70 -15.84 6.01
C CYS A 45 3.43 -17.33 5.77
N GLU A 46 2.44 -17.69 4.94
CA GLU A 46 2.20 -19.09 4.55
C GLU A 46 3.35 -19.64 3.69
N LYS A 47 3.90 -18.86 2.75
CA LYS A 47 5.02 -19.28 1.89
C LYS A 47 6.30 -19.57 2.67
N TYR A 48 6.57 -18.80 3.71
CA TYR A 48 7.75 -18.96 4.57
C TYR A 48 7.43 -19.74 5.86
N GLU A 49 6.27 -20.39 5.93
CA GLU A 49 5.81 -21.20 7.07
C GLU A 49 5.92 -20.48 8.43
N LEU A 50 5.69 -19.17 8.42
CA LEU A 50 5.77 -18.34 9.63
C LEU A 50 4.55 -18.57 10.49
N LYS A 51 4.76 -18.78 11.79
CA LYS A 51 3.64 -18.88 12.73
C LYS A 51 2.91 -17.54 12.85
N HIS A 52 1.66 -17.48 12.43
CA HIS A 52 0.85 -16.27 12.45
C HIS A 52 -0.58 -16.50 12.94
N ASN A 53 -1.17 -15.45 13.51
CA ASN A 53 -2.56 -15.43 13.98
C ASN A 53 -3.51 -14.77 12.96
N PHE A 54 -3.15 -14.80 11.68
CA PHE A 54 -4.01 -14.29 10.61
C PHE A 54 -5.21 -15.21 10.39
N ASN A 55 -6.27 -14.64 9.81
CA ASN A 55 -7.46 -15.41 9.50
C ASN A 55 -7.15 -16.33 8.30
N LYS A 56 -7.13 -17.65 8.55
CA LYS A 56 -6.85 -18.66 7.53
C LYS A 56 -8.04 -18.95 6.64
N ASP A 57 -9.27 -18.85 7.16
CA ASP A 57 -10.49 -19.07 6.38
C ASP A 57 -10.64 -18.06 5.24
N ILE A 58 -10.29 -16.80 5.50
CA ILE A 58 -10.36 -15.69 4.53
C ILE A 58 -8.99 -15.49 3.84
N GLY A 59 -7.91 -15.98 4.43
CA GLY A 59 -6.54 -15.83 3.91
C GLY A 59 -6.03 -14.39 3.96
N ILE A 60 -6.24 -13.69 5.08
CA ILE A 60 -5.88 -12.28 5.21
C ILE A 60 -5.36 -11.89 6.60
N ALA A 61 -4.35 -11.03 6.64
CA ALA A 61 -3.84 -10.44 7.88
C ALA A 61 -4.89 -9.55 8.56
N SER A 62 -4.78 -9.29 9.87
CA SER A 62 -5.74 -8.46 10.61
C SER A 62 -5.59 -6.95 10.32
N LYS A 63 -6.66 -6.16 10.57
CA LYS A 63 -6.60 -4.68 10.46
C LYS A 63 -5.59 -4.07 11.44
N GLY A 64 -5.53 -4.62 12.66
CA GLY A 64 -4.59 -4.19 13.70
C GLY A 64 -3.14 -4.42 13.28
N TRP A 65 -2.86 -5.56 12.65
CA TRP A 65 -1.53 -5.83 12.08
C TRP A 65 -1.13 -4.79 11.03
N LEU A 66 -2.03 -4.47 10.08
CA LEU A 66 -1.75 -3.46 9.05
C LEU A 66 -1.43 -2.10 9.66
N LYS A 67 -2.17 -1.66 10.68
CA LYS A 67 -1.92 -0.37 11.35
C LYS A 67 -0.51 -0.32 11.96
N MET A 68 -0.08 -1.40 12.61
CA MET A 68 1.26 -1.49 13.19
C MET A 68 2.35 -1.57 12.11
N PHE A 69 2.10 -2.34 11.05
CA PHE A 69 3.01 -2.45 9.91
C PHE A 69 3.24 -1.09 9.23
N LEU A 70 2.19 -0.35 8.93
CA LEU A 70 2.32 1.00 8.32
C LEU A 70 2.95 2.03 9.26
N LYS A 71 2.86 1.84 10.58
CA LYS A 71 3.55 2.69 11.57
C LYS A 71 5.07 2.47 11.53
N ARG A 72 5.51 1.22 11.27
CA ARG A 72 6.93 0.87 11.11
C ARG A 72 7.50 1.30 9.76
N HIS A 73 6.67 1.26 8.72
CA HIS A 73 7.06 1.56 7.33
C HIS A 73 6.29 2.76 6.76
N PRO A 74 6.54 3.99 7.25
CA PRO A 74 5.82 5.18 6.84
C PRO A 74 5.97 5.51 5.35
N GLU A 75 7.03 5.05 4.68
CA GLU A 75 7.28 5.18 3.24
C GLU A 75 6.20 4.51 2.39
N ILE A 76 5.63 3.39 2.85
CA ILE A 76 4.49 2.74 2.17
C ILE A 76 3.26 3.64 2.28
N SER A 77 3.02 4.23 3.46
CA SER A 77 1.88 5.13 3.66
C SER A 77 2.00 6.42 2.83
N LYS A 78 3.20 6.99 2.72
CA LYS A 78 3.48 8.16 1.87
C LYS A 78 3.28 7.85 0.38
N ARG A 79 3.71 6.66 -0.07
CA ARG A 79 3.47 6.21 -1.45
C ARG A 79 2.00 5.99 -1.71
N LYS A 80 1.27 5.40 -0.76
CA LYS A 80 -0.19 5.23 -0.87
C LYS A 80 -0.92 6.55 -1.16
N THR A 81 -0.56 7.66 -0.50
CA THR A 81 -1.15 8.98 -0.79
C THR A 81 -0.74 9.55 -2.15
N GLN A 82 0.44 9.21 -2.67
CA GLN A 82 0.87 9.59 -4.02
C GLN A 82 0.12 8.81 -5.12
N PHE A 83 -0.05 7.50 -4.94
CA PHE A 83 -0.76 6.64 -5.90
C PHE A 83 -2.29 6.71 -5.81
N ASN A 84 -2.84 7.18 -4.68
CA ASN A 84 -4.28 7.46 -4.52
C ASN A 84 -4.68 8.87 -4.96
N LYS A 85 -3.80 9.69 -5.55
CA LYS A 85 -4.26 10.90 -6.21
C LYS A 85 -5.11 10.46 -7.42
N PRO A 86 -6.42 10.71 -7.46
CA PRO A 86 -7.18 10.41 -8.65
C PRO A 86 -6.55 11.21 -9.81
N ALA A 87 -6.13 10.52 -10.86
CA ALA A 87 -5.72 11.11 -12.13
C ALA A 87 -6.92 11.77 -12.86
N ARG A 88 -7.72 12.56 -12.14
CA ARG A 88 -8.98 13.14 -12.63
C ARG A 88 -9.31 14.47 -11.93
N ALA A 89 -8.36 15.39 -11.91
CA ALA A 89 -8.65 16.81 -11.74
C ALA A 89 -8.00 17.69 -12.81
N GLN A 90 -7.62 17.11 -13.96
CA GLN A 90 -7.47 17.89 -15.19
C GLN A 90 -8.83 17.86 -15.91
N LYS A 91 -9.75 18.72 -15.48
CA LYS A 91 -10.77 19.19 -16.41
C LYS A 91 -10.05 20.08 -17.42
N LEU A 92 -9.77 19.47 -18.57
CA LEU A 92 -9.23 20.10 -19.77
C LEU A 92 -10.37 20.92 -20.43
N GLN A 93 -10.15 22.23 -20.58
CA GLN A 93 -10.69 23.17 -21.59
C GLN A 93 -12.20 23.52 -21.53
N THR A 94 -12.60 24.79 -21.69
CA THR A 94 -12.64 25.49 -23.00
C THR A 94 -12.17 26.95 -22.95
N ASN A 95 -11.22 27.30 -23.81
CA ASN A 95 -11.02 28.67 -24.29
C ASN A 95 -12.33 29.22 -24.87
N PRO A 96 -12.75 30.47 -24.57
CA PRO A 96 -13.77 31.13 -25.37
C PRO A 96 -13.24 31.33 -26.80
N LYS A 97 -14.09 30.99 -27.79
CA LYS A 97 -13.78 30.98 -29.23
C LYS A 97 -13.24 32.33 -29.74
N PRO A 98 -12.38 32.35 -30.77
CA PRO A 98 -11.96 33.58 -31.41
C PRO A 98 -13.15 34.21 -32.15
N THR A 99 -13.40 35.48 -31.86
CA THR A 99 -14.34 36.35 -32.57
C THR A 99 -13.84 36.55 -34.00
N LEU A 100 -14.59 36.06 -34.99
CA LEU A 100 -14.48 36.55 -36.35
C LEU A 100 -15.80 36.46 -37.13
N ARG A 101 -16.42 37.62 -37.37
CA ARG A 101 -17.10 38.04 -38.61
C ARG A 101 -17.39 39.54 -38.45
N ARG A 102 -16.77 40.45 -39.23
CA ARG A 102 -17.15 40.87 -40.62
C ARG A 102 -18.63 41.25 -40.68
N ASN A 103 -19.06 42.45 -41.05
CA ASN A 103 -18.51 43.54 -41.87
C ASN A 103 -18.96 44.88 -41.28
#